data_AF-A0A7S3SIZ5-F1
#
_entry.id   AF-A0A7S3SIZ5-F1
#
_cell.length_a   1.000
_cell.length_b   1.000
_cell.length_c   1.000
_cell.angle_alpha   90.00
_cell.angle_beta   90.00
_cell.angle_gamma   90.00
#
_symmetry.space_group_name_H-M   'P 1'
#
loop_
_entity.id
_entity.type
_entity.pdbx_description
1 polymer ?
#
loop_
_entity_poly.entity_id
_entity_poly.type
_entity_poly.pdbx_seq_one_letter_code
_entity_poly.pdbx_strand_id
1 'polypeptide(L)'
;GGGVGGGGGVGGGGGVGGGVALEAGGSVEVSYTLQLEPDGSGGVGATLEVQRRLCVLLGGGLLHPEVEGLLADLGAAWAARAAPAGPESAAGSGEAALHVEAALRVVYRGKRRRCRLWLQLHSATAAEEFECVAARDGGPSLGALRINYVCELLRQLRPASLCDVGCGEGRLICSLLRGGGAPSLRRVVANDVSARALRRCGEKVRAALAARAGGGAPSAELEFELLCSPVSELRLAAGCDVLTLVEVVEHLDPPELQRLGAVLLGRCLITHSW
;
A
#
# COMPACT_ATOMS: atom_id res chain seq x y z
N GLY A 1 10.59 -72.67 -14.35
CA GLY A 1 9.75 -71.67 -13.66
C GLY A 1 9.61 -70.51 -14.60
N GLY A 2 8.43 -70.06 -15.01
CA GLY A 2 7.21 -69.74 -14.24
C GLY A 2 6.93 -68.26 -14.55
N GLY A 3 5.91 -67.95 -15.38
CA GLY A 3 4.69 -67.23 -14.97
C GLY A 3 4.80 -65.74 -15.34
N VAL A 4 4.16 -65.21 -16.41
CA VAL A 4 2.75 -64.73 -16.56
C VAL A 4 2.39 -63.47 -15.74
N GLY A 5 1.85 -62.46 -16.45
CA GLY A 5 0.98 -61.37 -15.95
C GLY A 5 1.61 -59.97 -16.04
N GLY A 6 1.08 -58.92 -16.69
CA GLY A 6 -0.31 -58.62 -17.08
C GLY A 6 -0.86 -57.47 -16.22
N GLY A 7 -1.17 -56.32 -16.83
CA GLY A 7 -1.87 -55.16 -16.23
C GLY A 7 -1.08 -53.85 -16.43
N GLY A 8 -1.55 -52.79 -17.08
CA GLY A 8 -2.93 -52.32 -17.23
C GLY A 8 -3.22 -51.23 -16.20
N GLY A 9 -3.15 -49.96 -16.63
CA GLY A 9 -3.54 -48.77 -15.86
C GLY A 9 -3.29 -47.53 -16.74
N VAL A 10 -4.20 -47.18 -17.64
CA VAL A 10 -5.42 -46.37 -17.43
C VAL A 10 -5.14 -45.04 -16.72
N GLY A 11 -5.03 -44.01 -17.56
CA GLY A 11 -5.59 -42.66 -17.44
C GLY A 11 -6.04 -42.17 -16.06
N GLY A 12 -5.44 -41.06 -15.67
CA GLY A 12 -5.94 -40.14 -14.65
C GLY A 12 -5.49 -38.73 -15.00
N GLY A 13 -5.99 -38.20 -16.12
CA GLY A 13 -5.90 -36.78 -16.42
C GLY A 13 -6.68 -35.99 -15.36
N GLY A 14 -5.97 -35.20 -14.59
CA GLY A 14 -6.52 -34.09 -13.82
C GLY A 14 -5.75 -32.85 -14.26
N GLY A 15 -6.23 -32.22 -15.34
CA GLY A 15 -5.67 -30.97 -15.82
C GLY A 15 -5.70 -29.95 -14.69
N VAL A 16 -4.52 -29.51 -14.26
CA VAL A 16 -4.39 -28.29 -13.47
C VAL A 16 -4.81 -27.20 -14.43
N GLY A 17 -6.05 -26.73 -14.29
CA GLY A 17 -6.59 -25.63 -15.06
C GLY A 17 -5.61 -24.48 -14.96
N GLY A 18 -5.12 -24.02 -16.11
CA GLY A 18 -4.36 -22.79 -16.24
C GLY A 18 -5.25 -21.62 -15.86
N GLY A 19 -5.45 -21.41 -14.56
CA GLY A 19 -5.93 -20.15 -14.02
C GLY A 19 -4.81 -19.16 -14.21
N VAL A 20 -5.07 -18.11 -14.98
CA VAL A 20 -4.16 -16.98 -15.13
C VAL A 20 -4.00 -16.38 -13.73
N ALA A 21 -2.88 -16.67 -13.07
CA ALA A 21 -2.56 -16.09 -11.77
C ALA A 21 -2.63 -14.56 -11.91
N LEU A 22 -3.19 -13.86 -10.92
CA LEU A 22 -3.11 -12.40 -10.92
C LEU A 22 -1.62 -12.04 -10.81
N GLU A 23 -1.04 -11.51 -11.88
CA GLU A 23 0.39 -11.27 -11.97
C GLU A 23 0.85 -10.19 -10.97
N ALA A 24 2.16 -10.18 -10.68
CA ALA A 24 2.79 -9.15 -9.87
C ALA A 24 2.46 -7.75 -10.43
N GLY A 25 2.02 -6.83 -9.56
CA GLY A 25 1.56 -5.50 -9.94
C GLY A 25 0.03 -5.34 -10.01
N GLY A 26 -0.74 -6.44 -9.95
CA GLY A 26 -2.19 -6.39 -9.77
C GLY A 26 -2.59 -5.99 -8.35
N SER A 27 -3.84 -5.57 -8.17
CA SER A 27 -4.39 -5.21 -6.86
C SER A 27 -5.71 -5.89 -6.58
N VAL A 28 -5.98 -6.16 -5.30
CA VAL A 28 -7.23 -6.76 -4.82
C VAL A 28 -7.80 -5.95 -3.67
N GLU A 29 -9.11 -5.77 -3.65
CA GLU A 29 -9.80 -5.16 -2.53
C GLU A 29 -10.49 -6.24 -1.69
N VAL A 30 -10.11 -6.34 -0.41
CA VAL A 30 -10.56 -7.42 0.47
C VAL A 30 -11.08 -6.91 1.81
N SER A 31 -11.95 -7.71 2.42
CA SER A 31 -12.17 -7.71 3.86
C SER A 31 -11.62 -9.01 4.46
N TYR A 32 -11.17 -8.95 5.71
CA TYR A 32 -10.74 -10.15 6.40
C TYR A 32 -10.99 -10.13 7.90
N THR A 33 -11.01 -11.32 8.47
CA THR A 33 -10.94 -11.56 9.92
C THR A 33 -9.82 -12.55 10.18
N LEU A 34 -8.94 -12.22 11.11
CA LEU A 34 -7.88 -13.09 11.59
C LEU A 34 -8.15 -13.48 13.04
N GLN A 35 -8.23 -14.77 13.32
CA GLN A 35 -8.49 -15.30 14.66
C GLN A 35 -7.41 -16.29 15.05
N LEU A 36 -6.90 -16.14 16.26
CA LEU A 36 -5.94 -17.07 16.86
C LEU A 36 -6.65 -18.38 17.21
N GLU A 37 -6.15 -19.53 16.77
CA GLU A 37 -6.68 -20.80 17.24
C GLU A 37 -6.31 -21.01 18.73
N PRO A 38 -7.20 -21.59 19.55
CA PRO A 38 -6.88 -21.88 20.94
C PRO A 38 -5.74 -22.88 21.05
N ASP A 39 -4.94 -22.76 22.11
CA ASP A 39 -3.84 -23.68 22.42
C ASP A 39 -4.32 -25.09 22.85
N GLY A 40 -5.64 -25.35 22.87
CA GLY A 40 -6.25 -26.63 23.25
C GLY A 40 -7.65 -26.86 22.65
N SER A 41 -8.19 -28.08 22.75
CA SER A 41 -9.48 -28.47 22.18
C SER A 41 -10.66 -27.98 23.03
N GLY A 42 -11.17 -26.78 22.75
CA GLY A 42 -12.47 -26.34 23.30
C GLY A 42 -12.68 -24.84 23.54
N GLY A 43 -11.70 -23.98 23.28
CA GLY A 43 -11.87 -22.52 23.39
C GLY A 43 -12.38 -21.86 22.11
N VAL A 44 -13.01 -20.70 22.22
CA VAL A 44 -13.17 -19.78 21.06
C VAL A 44 -11.87 -18.99 20.94
N GLY A 45 -11.28 -18.99 19.76
CA GLY A 45 -10.05 -18.27 19.46
C GLY A 45 -10.17 -16.75 19.68
N ALA A 46 -9.09 -16.08 20.07
CA ALA A 46 -9.11 -14.62 20.18
C ALA A 46 -9.04 -13.99 18.78
N THR A 47 -9.98 -13.10 18.44
CA THR A 47 -9.89 -12.29 17.22
C THR A 47 -8.69 -11.36 17.33
N LEU A 48 -7.72 -11.53 16.44
CA LEU A 48 -6.53 -10.69 16.37
C LEU A 48 -6.83 -9.39 15.62
N GLU A 49 -7.57 -9.51 14.52
CA GLU A 49 -7.77 -8.41 13.58
C GLU A 49 -9.05 -8.60 12.76
N VAL A 50 -9.73 -7.48 12.48
CA VAL A 50 -10.87 -7.42 11.55
C VAL A 50 -10.69 -6.20 10.68
N GLN A 51 -10.66 -6.39 9.37
CA GLN A 51 -10.54 -5.32 8.40
C GLN A 51 -11.69 -5.39 7.40
N ARG A 52 -12.41 -4.26 7.25
CA ARG A 52 -13.63 -4.21 6.43
C ARG A 52 -13.38 -3.89 4.96
N ARG A 53 -12.28 -3.21 4.66
CA ARG A 53 -11.87 -2.89 3.30
C ARG A 53 -10.38 -2.55 3.28
N LEU A 54 -9.62 -3.29 2.50
CA LEU A 54 -8.20 -3.09 2.32
C LEU A 54 -7.87 -3.35 0.86
N CYS A 55 -7.26 -2.37 0.21
CA CYS A 55 -6.65 -2.56 -1.10
C CYS A 55 -5.23 -3.10 -0.90
N VAL A 56 -4.92 -4.20 -1.56
CA VAL A 56 -3.65 -4.93 -1.44
C VAL A 56 -3.01 -5.05 -2.81
N LEU A 57 -1.76 -4.60 -2.92
CA LEU A 57 -0.93 -4.80 -4.10
C LEU A 57 -0.25 -6.16 -4.03
N LEU A 58 -0.33 -6.96 -5.10
CA LEU A 58 0.29 -8.28 -5.19
C LEU A 58 1.68 -8.20 -5.85
N GLY A 59 2.59 -9.07 -5.42
CA GLY A 59 3.96 -9.15 -5.92
C GLY A 59 4.93 -8.16 -5.26
N GLY A 60 4.48 -7.43 -4.24
CA GLY A 60 5.29 -6.45 -3.51
C GLY A 60 6.16 -7.05 -2.40
N GLY A 61 5.94 -8.33 -2.05
CA GLY A 61 6.68 -9.01 -0.96
C GLY A 61 6.40 -8.46 0.43
N LEU A 62 5.32 -7.69 0.60
CA LEU A 62 4.91 -7.06 1.86
C LEU A 62 3.96 -7.94 2.69
N LEU A 63 3.45 -9.02 2.10
CA LEU A 63 2.47 -9.91 2.71
C LEU A 63 3.13 -11.21 3.17
N HIS A 64 2.45 -11.93 4.06
CA HIS A 64 2.80 -13.31 4.33
C HIS A 64 2.66 -14.14 3.03
N PRO A 65 3.63 -14.98 2.63
CA PRO A 65 3.60 -15.68 1.34
C PRO A 65 2.34 -16.51 1.09
N GLU A 66 1.83 -17.20 2.13
CA GLU A 66 0.57 -17.96 2.01
C GLU A 66 -0.63 -17.04 1.78
N VAL A 67 -0.64 -15.84 2.37
CA VAL A 67 -1.73 -14.86 2.19
C VAL A 67 -1.66 -14.24 0.80
N GLU A 68 -0.46 -13.91 0.32
CA GLU A 68 -0.26 -13.38 -1.04
C GLU A 68 -0.70 -14.39 -2.10
N GLY A 69 -0.35 -15.67 -1.94
CA GLY A 69 -0.82 -16.74 -2.82
C GLY A 69 -2.35 -16.88 -2.84
N LEU A 70 -2.99 -16.88 -1.66
CA LEU A 70 -4.45 -16.94 -1.55
C LEU A 70 -5.14 -15.76 -2.24
N LEU A 71 -4.58 -14.55 -2.10
CA LEU A 71 -5.11 -13.36 -2.74
C LEU A 71 -4.91 -13.38 -4.26
N ALA A 72 -3.79 -13.90 -4.74
CA ALA A 72 -3.53 -14.09 -6.17
C ALA A 72 -4.51 -15.11 -6.78
N ASP A 73 -4.75 -16.23 -6.11
CA ASP A 73 -5.71 -17.26 -6.53
C ASP A 73 -7.15 -16.74 -6.54
N LEU A 74 -7.55 -15.99 -5.50
CA LEU A 74 -8.85 -15.33 -5.44
C LEU A 74 -9.01 -14.27 -6.55
N GLY A 75 -7.97 -13.47 -6.79
CA GLY A 75 -7.95 -12.48 -7.84
C GLY A 75 -8.08 -13.10 -9.24
N ALA A 76 -7.37 -14.20 -9.48
CA ALA A 76 -7.47 -14.98 -10.71
C ALA A 76 -8.91 -15.52 -10.92
N ALA A 77 -9.51 -16.09 -9.87
CA ALA A 77 -10.89 -16.56 -9.90
C ALA A 77 -11.89 -15.43 -10.16
N TRP A 78 -11.64 -14.24 -9.62
CA TRP A 78 -12.45 -13.04 -9.88
C TRP A 78 -12.37 -12.61 -11.35
N ALA A 79 -11.15 -12.50 -11.89
CA ALA A 79 -10.93 -12.13 -13.29
C ALA A 79 -11.60 -13.12 -14.26
N ALA A 80 -11.54 -14.43 -13.96
CA ALA A 80 -12.21 -15.46 -14.75
C ALA A 80 -13.75 -15.30 -14.78
N ARG A 81 -14.37 -14.73 -13.74
CA ARG A 81 -15.82 -14.43 -13.72
C ARG A 81 -16.18 -13.19 -14.52
N ALA A 82 -15.24 -12.25 -14.66
CA ALA A 82 -15.44 -11.01 -15.42
C ALA A 82 -15.20 -11.19 -16.93
N ALA A 83 -14.62 -12.32 -17.36
CA ALA A 83 -14.43 -12.63 -18.77
C ALA A 83 -15.79 -12.70 -19.50
N PRO A 84 -15.92 -12.13 -20.71
CA PRO A 84 -17.19 -12.09 -21.42
C PRO A 84 -17.66 -13.53 -21.71
N ALA A 85 -18.80 -13.90 -21.13
CA ALA A 85 -19.49 -15.12 -21.51
C ALA A 85 -19.85 -15.04 -23.00
N GLY A 86 -19.60 -16.11 -23.75
CA GLY A 86 -20.12 -16.24 -25.12
C GLY A 86 -21.64 -16.05 -25.18
N PRO A 87 -22.22 -15.85 -26.38
CA PRO A 87 -23.59 -15.34 -26.56
C PRO A 87 -24.75 -16.23 -26.03
N GLU A 88 -24.50 -17.28 -25.26
CA GLU A 88 -25.52 -18.24 -24.80
C GLU A 88 -25.69 -18.36 -23.27
N SER A 89 -25.18 -17.41 -22.47
CA SER A 89 -25.30 -17.48 -21.00
C SER A 89 -25.90 -16.22 -20.40
N ALA A 90 -27.20 -16.00 -20.63
CA ALA A 90 -28.01 -15.07 -19.86
C ALA A 90 -28.78 -15.83 -18.77
N ALA A 91 -28.14 -16.09 -17.62
CA ALA A 91 -28.85 -16.44 -16.39
C ALA A 91 -27.96 -16.26 -15.14
N GLY A 92 -28.32 -15.29 -14.30
CA GLY A 92 -27.97 -15.28 -12.87
C GLY A 92 -26.73 -14.48 -12.45
N SER A 93 -26.74 -13.15 -12.63
CA SER A 93 -25.78 -12.25 -11.97
C SER A 93 -26.10 -12.08 -10.48
N GLY A 94 -25.88 -13.12 -9.70
CA GLY A 94 -25.64 -12.97 -8.27
C GLY A 94 -24.16 -12.69 -8.07
N GLU A 95 -23.81 -11.52 -7.53
CA GLU A 95 -22.48 -11.22 -6.97
C GLU A 95 -22.23 -12.14 -5.76
N ALA A 96 -22.03 -13.44 -5.99
CA ALA A 96 -21.55 -14.33 -4.95
C ALA A 96 -20.17 -13.83 -4.53
N ALA A 97 -20.04 -13.30 -3.32
CA ALA A 97 -18.77 -12.84 -2.80
C ALA A 97 -17.77 -14.02 -2.80
N LEU A 98 -16.62 -13.83 -3.45
CA LEU A 98 -15.54 -14.80 -3.40
C LEU A 98 -14.92 -14.73 -2.00
N HIS A 99 -14.91 -15.86 -1.30
CA HIS A 99 -14.36 -15.95 0.05
C HIS A 99 -13.48 -17.19 0.18
N VAL A 100 -12.49 -17.11 1.06
CA VAL A 100 -11.64 -18.25 1.43
C VAL A 100 -11.39 -18.25 2.93
N GLU A 101 -11.37 -19.45 3.50
CA GLU A 101 -10.87 -19.69 4.85
C GLU A 101 -9.53 -20.41 4.75
N ALA A 102 -8.52 -19.90 5.46
CA ALA A 102 -7.19 -20.48 5.48
C ALA A 102 -6.65 -20.62 6.90
N ALA A 103 -5.97 -21.73 7.17
CA ALA A 103 -5.23 -21.94 8.40
C ALA A 103 -3.78 -21.47 8.19
N LEU A 104 -3.37 -20.45 8.93
CA LEU A 104 -2.04 -19.85 8.84
C LEU A 104 -1.21 -20.18 10.07
N ARG A 105 0.11 -20.23 9.90
CA ARG A 105 1.07 -20.29 11.02
C ARG A 105 1.76 -18.95 11.14
N VAL A 106 1.46 -18.23 12.22
CA VAL A 106 2.05 -16.91 12.49
C VAL A 106 2.86 -16.95 13.78
N VAL A 107 3.80 -16.02 13.92
CA VAL A 107 4.45 -15.78 15.21
C VAL A 107 3.66 -14.69 15.93
N TYR A 108 3.00 -15.04 17.02
CA TYR A 108 2.24 -14.11 17.85
C TYR A 108 2.77 -14.10 19.28
N ARG A 109 3.17 -12.93 19.77
CA ARG A 109 3.84 -12.74 21.08
C ARG A 109 5.03 -13.70 21.29
N GLY A 110 5.87 -13.83 20.27
CA GLY A 110 7.08 -14.66 20.30
C GLY A 110 6.84 -16.18 20.23
N LYS A 111 5.59 -16.63 20.09
CA LYS A 111 5.25 -18.06 19.97
C LYS A 111 4.66 -18.34 18.59
N ARG A 112 5.02 -19.49 18.00
CA ARG A 112 4.33 -19.98 16.79
C ARG A 112 2.91 -20.39 17.17
N ARG A 113 1.94 -19.78 16.52
CA ARG A 113 0.51 -20.02 16.75
C ARG A 113 -0.18 -20.31 15.44
N ARG A 114 -1.25 -21.09 15.51
CA ARG A 114 -2.16 -21.27 14.38
C ARG A 114 -3.19 -20.16 14.42
N CYS A 115 -3.54 -19.63 13.26
CA CYS A 115 -4.63 -18.69 13.09
C CYS A 115 -5.54 -19.18 11.98
N ARG A 116 -6.80 -18.75 12.03
CA ARG A 116 -7.73 -18.82 10.91
C ARG A 116 -7.90 -17.45 10.32
N LEU A 117 -7.78 -17.37 9.01
CA LEU A 117 -8.00 -16.18 8.21
C LEU A 117 -9.24 -16.43 7.37
N TRP A 118 -10.27 -15.60 7.54
CA TRP A 118 -11.39 -15.50 6.60
C TRP A 118 -11.14 -14.27 5.74
N LEU A 119 -11.12 -14.47 4.43
CA LEU A 119 -10.93 -13.43 3.43
C LEU A 119 -12.18 -13.38 2.56
N GLN A 120 -12.63 -12.17 2.25
CA GLN A 120 -13.65 -11.92 1.25
C GLN A 120 -13.13 -10.89 0.26
N LEU A 121 -13.17 -11.24 -1.02
CA LEU A 121 -12.78 -10.39 -2.14
C LEU A 121 -13.97 -9.55 -2.60
N HIS A 122 -13.73 -8.26 -2.78
CA HIS A 122 -14.70 -7.28 -3.27
C HIS A 122 -14.41 -6.85 -4.71
N SER A 123 -13.12 -6.81 -5.10
CA SER A 123 -12.71 -6.57 -6.48
C SER A 123 -11.27 -7.04 -6.71
N ALA A 124 -10.91 -7.30 -7.96
CA ALA A 124 -9.55 -7.51 -8.40
C ALA A 124 -9.28 -6.74 -9.70
N THR A 125 -8.09 -6.16 -9.78
CA THR A 125 -7.60 -5.38 -10.93
C THR A 125 -6.28 -5.99 -11.37
N ALA A 126 -6.20 -6.40 -12.64
CA ALA A 126 -4.96 -6.93 -13.21
C ALA A 126 -3.86 -5.85 -13.23
N ALA A 127 -2.60 -6.29 -13.25
CA ALA A 127 -1.49 -5.39 -13.50
C ALA A 127 -1.68 -4.77 -14.89
N GLU A 128 -1.73 -3.44 -14.99
CA GLU A 128 -1.53 -2.79 -16.27
C GLU A 128 -0.03 -2.77 -16.55
N GLU A 129 0.39 -3.42 -17.64
CA GLU A 129 1.75 -3.24 -18.16
C GLU A 129 1.89 -1.77 -18.57
N PHE A 130 2.51 -0.97 -17.71
CA PHE A 130 3.02 0.32 -18.13
C PHE A 130 4.27 0.05 -18.96
N GLU A 131 4.14 0.12 -20.29
CA GLU A 131 5.31 0.27 -21.15
C GLU A 131 6.13 1.44 -20.62
N CYS A 132 7.36 1.15 -20.19
CA CYS A 132 8.35 2.16 -19.89
C CYS A 132 8.66 2.90 -21.19
N VAL A 133 7.90 3.95 -21.48
CA VAL A 133 8.27 4.89 -22.53
C VAL A 133 9.56 5.54 -22.05
N ALA A 134 10.69 5.14 -22.64
CA ALA A 134 11.96 5.78 -22.38
C ALA A 134 11.76 7.29 -22.48
N ALA A 135 12.17 8.01 -21.44
CA ALA A 135 11.99 9.46 -21.36
C ALA A 135 12.55 10.09 -22.63
N ARG A 136 11.68 10.79 -23.38
CA ARG A 136 12.11 11.62 -24.51
C ARG A 136 13.03 12.70 -23.96
N ASP A 137 14.18 12.91 -24.60
CA ASP A 137 15.04 14.05 -24.30
C ASP A 137 14.21 15.35 -24.42
N GLY A 138 14.08 16.08 -23.32
CA GLY A 138 13.26 17.30 -23.21
C GLY A 138 11.95 17.16 -22.41
N GLY A 139 11.58 15.94 -21.98
CA GLY A 139 10.45 15.72 -21.06
C GLY A 139 10.76 16.14 -19.61
N PRO A 140 9.73 16.30 -18.76
CA PRO A 140 9.95 16.51 -17.33
C PRO A 140 10.76 15.34 -16.75
N SER A 141 11.75 15.64 -15.90
CA SER A 141 12.53 14.60 -15.22
C SER A 141 11.63 13.62 -14.44
N LEU A 142 12.08 12.37 -14.24
CA LEU A 142 11.34 11.39 -13.44
C LEU A 142 10.97 11.90 -12.04
N GLY A 143 11.88 12.65 -11.40
CA GLY A 143 11.58 13.32 -10.13
C GLY A 143 10.46 14.35 -10.24
N ALA A 144 10.38 15.10 -11.34
CA ALA A 144 9.28 16.03 -11.58
C ALA A 144 7.95 15.30 -11.82
N LEU A 145 7.97 14.17 -12.54
CA LEU A 145 6.78 13.34 -12.74
C LEU A 145 6.23 12.78 -11.43
N ARG A 146 7.09 12.25 -10.55
CA ARG A 146 6.71 11.78 -9.21
C ARG A 146 6.08 12.89 -8.38
N ILE A 147 6.70 14.07 -8.35
CA ILE A 147 6.16 15.23 -7.65
C ILE A 147 4.80 15.66 -8.21
N ASN A 148 4.64 15.68 -9.53
CA ASN A 148 3.38 16.05 -10.16
C ASN A 148 2.26 15.08 -9.79
N TYR A 149 2.53 13.77 -9.83
CA TYR A 149 1.59 12.73 -9.44
C TYR A 149 1.13 12.88 -7.99
N VAL A 150 2.08 13.05 -7.04
CA VAL A 150 1.74 13.27 -5.63
C VAL A 150 0.96 14.57 -5.44
N CYS A 151 1.31 15.63 -6.17
CA CYS A 151 0.54 16.87 -6.14
C CYS A 151 -0.91 16.64 -6.58
N GLU A 152 -1.15 15.90 -7.67
CA GLU A 152 -2.50 15.58 -8.15
C GLU A 152 -3.32 14.80 -7.12
N LEU A 153 -2.73 13.77 -6.49
CA LEU A 153 -3.39 13.03 -5.41
C LEU A 153 -3.77 13.95 -4.24
N LEU A 154 -2.85 14.81 -3.79
CA LEU A 154 -3.12 15.74 -2.70
C LEU A 154 -4.22 16.76 -3.04
N ARG A 155 -4.32 17.20 -4.30
CA ARG A 155 -5.43 18.07 -4.76
C ARG A 155 -6.77 17.36 -4.68
N GLN A 156 -6.82 16.06 -5.00
CA GLN A 156 -8.03 15.26 -4.93
C GLN A 156 -8.45 15.00 -3.47
N LEU A 157 -7.50 14.66 -2.61
CA LEU A 157 -7.74 14.36 -1.18
C LEU A 157 -8.10 15.61 -0.35
N ARG A 158 -7.64 16.80 -0.79
CA ARG A 158 -7.86 18.09 -0.10
C ARG A 158 -7.56 18.06 1.41
N PRO A 159 -6.38 17.56 1.83
CA PRO A 159 -6.05 17.45 3.25
C PRO A 159 -5.98 18.82 3.92
N ALA A 160 -6.34 18.88 5.20
CA ALA A 160 -6.11 20.05 6.04
C ALA A 160 -4.68 20.08 6.58
N SER A 161 -4.02 18.92 6.69
CA SER A 161 -2.65 18.80 7.16
C SER A 161 -1.81 17.82 6.34
N LEU A 162 -0.56 18.17 6.08
CA LEU A 162 0.42 17.37 5.34
C LEU A 162 1.72 17.24 6.14
N CYS A 163 2.27 16.03 6.22
CA CYS A 163 3.64 15.80 6.66
C CYS A 163 4.48 15.25 5.51
N ASP A 164 5.52 15.99 5.11
CA ASP A 164 6.48 15.58 4.08
C ASP A 164 7.77 15.11 4.76
N VAL A 165 7.97 13.80 4.80
CA VAL A 165 9.14 13.14 5.40
C VAL A 165 10.17 12.93 4.31
N GLY A 166 11.40 13.39 4.54
CA GLY A 166 12.42 13.48 3.48
C GLY A 166 12.13 14.61 2.50
N CYS A 167 11.67 15.76 3.00
CA CYS A 167 11.20 16.87 2.16
C CYS A 167 12.30 17.48 1.28
N GLY A 168 13.58 17.24 1.60
CA GLY A 168 14.73 17.83 0.95
C GLY A 168 14.65 19.35 0.93
N GLU A 169 14.74 19.93 -0.27
CA GLU A 169 14.62 21.38 -0.48
C GLU A 169 13.17 21.85 -0.67
N GLY A 170 12.17 21.02 -0.33
CA GLY A 170 10.75 21.39 -0.35
C GLY A 170 10.11 21.42 -1.74
N ARG A 171 10.57 20.59 -2.68
CA ARG A 171 10.05 20.59 -4.07
C ARG A 171 8.55 20.29 -4.12
N LEU A 172 8.10 19.29 -3.37
CA LEU A 172 6.67 18.92 -3.30
C LEU A 172 5.82 20.09 -2.80
N ILE A 173 6.20 20.63 -1.64
CA ILE A 173 5.49 21.73 -0.97
C ILE A 173 5.45 22.98 -1.87
N CYS A 174 6.57 23.34 -2.49
CA CYS A 174 6.62 24.49 -3.40
C CYS A 174 5.71 24.30 -4.62
N SER A 175 5.67 23.10 -5.21
CA SER A 175 4.79 22.78 -6.33
C SER A 175 3.31 22.87 -5.95
N LEU A 176 2.94 22.38 -4.76
CA LEU A 176 1.57 22.50 -4.23
C LEU A 176 1.14 23.96 -4.05
N LEU A 177 2.02 24.81 -3.50
CA LEU A 177 1.74 26.21 -3.25
C LEU A 177 1.58 27.04 -4.53
N ARG A 178 2.45 26.82 -5.52
CA ARG A 178 2.43 27.56 -6.80
C ARG A 178 1.24 27.20 -7.69
N GLY A 179 0.83 25.93 -7.71
CA GLY A 179 -0.21 25.44 -8.61
C GLY A 179 -1.65 25.67 -8.14
N GLY A 180 -1.90 26.59 -7.19
CA GLY A 180 -3.24 26.86 -6.65
C GLY A 180 -3.92 25.67 -5.93
N GLY A 181 -3.20 24.56 -5.72
CA GLY A 181 -3.79 23.22 -5.61
C GLY A 181 -4.34 22.82 -4.25
N ALA A 182 -3.97 23.51 -3.16
CA ALA A 182 -4.34 23.04 -1.82
C ALA A 182 -4.95 24.17 -0.97
N PRO A 183 -6.13 24.72 -1.35
CA PRO A 183 -6.81 25.75 -0.55
C PRO A 183 -7.25 25.25 0.83
N SER A 184 -7.46 23.94 0.98
CA SER A 184 -7.83 23.32 2.25
C SER A 184 -6.66 23.14 3.22
N LEU A 185 -5.42 23.19 2.73
CA LEU A 185 -4.23 22.90 3.51
C LEU A 185 -3.93 24.05 4.48
N ARG A 186 -3.93 23.75 5.77
CA ARG A 186 -3.75 24.70 6.87
C ARG A 186 -2.47 24.45 7.66
N ARG A 187 -1.95 23.21 7.62
CA ARG A 187 -0.72 22.84 8.32
C ARG A 187 0.18 21.98 7.44
N VAL A 188 1.46 22.31 7.40
CA VAL A 188 2.50 21.53 6.74
C VAL A 188 3.66 21.32 7.69
N VAL A 189 4.05 20.06 7.87
CA VAL A 189 5.26 19.66 8.59
C VAL A 189 6.24 19.11 7.58
N ALA A 190 7.41 19.72 7.46
CA ALA A 190 8.47 19.30 6.56
C ALA A 190 9.66 18.76 7.37
N ASN A 191 9.99 17.49 7.18
CA ASN A 191 11.06 16.80 7.90
C ASN A 191 12.18 16.36 6.95
N ASP A 192 13.43 16.55 7.39
CA ASP A 192 14.61 16.00 6.72
C ASP A 192 15.78 15.89 7.71
N VAL A 193 16.76 15.04 7.43
CA VAL A 193 18.01 14.96 8.22
C VAL A 193 18.99 16.09 7.87
N SER A 194 18.86 16.67 6.69
CA SER A 194 19.74 17.71 6.17
C SER A 194 19.27 19.10 6.58
N ALA A 195 19.89 19.66 7.63
CA ALA A 195 19.67 21.05 8.03
C ALA A 195 19.92 22.05 6.88
N ARG A 196 20.83 21.73 5.95
CA ARG A 196 21.08 22.54 4.75
C ARG A 196 19.87 22.51 3.80
N ALA A 197 19.29 21.34 3.56
CA ALA A 197 18.12 21.20 2.71
C ALA A 197 16.90 21.90 3.33
N LEU A 198 16.69 21.75 4.64
CA LEU A 198 15.62 22.42 5.38
C LEU A 198 15.72 23.95 5.34
N ARG A 199 16.92 24.54 5.45
CA ARG A 199 17.10 25.99 5.25
C ARG A 199 16.62 26.44 3.88
N ARG A 200 17.02 25.71 2.82
CA ARG A 200 16.58 25.99 1.43
C ARG A 200 15.08 25.78 1.26
N CYS A 201 14.51 24.75 1.89
CA CYS A 201 13.08 24.48 1.91
C CYS A 201 12.32 25.69 2.48
N GLY A 202 12.71 26.15 3.68
CA GLY A 202 12.08 27.31 4.32
C GLY A 202 12.16 28.58 3.47
N GLU A 203 13.31 28.86 2.85
CA GLU A 203 13.46 30.00 1.94
C GLU A 203 12.51 29.92 0.73
N LYS A 204 12.46 28.77 0.06
CA LYS A 204 11.62 28.57 -1.13
C LYS A 204 10.12 28.59 -0.78
N VAL A 205 9.73 27.99 0.33
CA VAL A 205 8.34 27.98 0.81
C VAL A 205 7.90 29.40 1.18
N ARG A 206 8.72 30.18 1.91
CA ARG A 206 8.41 31.59 2.19
C ARG A 206 8.23 32.40 0.91
N ALA A 207 9.12 32.23 -0.07
CA ALA A 207 8.99 32.91 -1.36
C ALA A 207 7.72 32.49 -2.12
N ALA A 208 7.36 31.20 -2.09
CA ALA A 208 6.13 30.71 -2.72
C ALA A 208 4.87 31.24 -2.04
N LEU A 209 4.86 31.33 -0.69
CA LEU A 209 3.75 31.93 0.07
C LEU A 209 3.60 33.42 -0.21
N ALA A 210 4.71 34.17 -0.26
CA ALA A 210 4.71 35.59 -0.60
C ALA A 210 4.15 35.84 -2.01
N ALA A 211 4.54 35.02 -3.00
CA ALA A 211 4.01 35.11 -4.35
C ALA A 211 2.49 34.83 -4.42
N ARG A 212 1.99 33.93 -3.57
CA ARG A 212 0.55 33.60 -3.48
C ARG A 212 -0.28 34.74 -2.86
N ALA A 213 0.29 35.54 -1.97
CA ALA A 213 -0.42 36.61 -1.26
C ALA A 213 -0.67 37.88 -2.09
N GLY A 214 -0.08 38.00 -3.29
CA GLY A 214 -0.18 39.17 -4.18
C GLY A 214 -1.55 39.42 -4.85
N GLY A 215 -2.66 38.97 -4.24
CA GLY A 215 -4.01 38.96 -4.86
C GLY A 215 -5.19 39.21 -3.91
N GLY A 216 -4.99 39.94 -2.80
CA GLY A 216 -6.10 40.66 -2.14
C GLY A 216 -6.96 39.92 -1.10
N ALA A 217 -6.61 38.71 -0.67
CA ALA A 217 -7.24 38.09 0.50
C ALA A 217 -6.18 37.58 1.50
N PRO A 218 -6.38 37.76 2.82
CA PRO A 218 -5.54 37.11 3.81
C PRO A 218 -5.74 35.60 3.62
N SER A 219 -4.74 34.94 3.05
CA SER A 219 -4.70 33.48 3.06
C SER A 219 -4.76 33.08 4.53
N ALA A 220 -5.70 32.21 4.92
CA ALA A 220 -5.63 31.57 6.24
C ALA A 220 -4.18 31.12 6.45
N GLU A 221 -3.56 31.56 7.54
CA GLU A 221 -2.12 31.47 7.74
C GLU A 221 -1.74 29.98 7.70
N LEU A 222 -1.03 29.57 6.65
CA LEU A 222 -0.54 28.21 6.54
C LEU A 222 0.50 28.02 7.63
N GLU A 223 0.20 27.19 8.63
CA GLU A 223 1.17 26.78 9.63
C GLU A 223 2.23 25.93 8.96
N PHE A 224 3.48 26.38 9.00
CA PHE A 224 4.61 25.69 8.39
C PHE A 224 5.68 25.38 9.44
N GLU A 225 5.95 24.10 9.63
CA GLU A 225 6.89 23.59 10.62
C GLU A 225 8.03 22.84 9.92
N LEU A 226 9.27 23.08 10.34
CA LEU A 226 10.46 22.38 9.86
C LEU A 226 11.04 21.53 10.98
N LEU A 227 11.22 20.24 10.73
CA LEU A 227 11.77 19.28 11.69
C LEU A 227 13.08 18.69 11.17
N CYS A 228 14.19 18.96 11.87
CA CYS A 228 15.49 18.37 11.55
C CYS A 228 15.73 17.14 12.42
N SER A 229 15.33 15.96 11.93
CA SER A 229 15.49 14.71 12.65
C SER A 229 15.52 13.52 11.69
N PRO A 230 16.20 12.41 12.05
CA PRO A 230 16.03 11.15 11.35
C PRO A 230 14.59 10.67 11.47
N VAL A 231 14.15 9.89 10.49
CA VAL A 231 12.76 9.39 10.44
C VAL A 231 12.47 8.48 11.63
N SER A 232 13.48 7.75 12.12
CA SER A 232 13.37 6.88 13.29
C SER A 232 13.07 7.63 14.60
N GLU A 233 13.34 8.94 14.65
CA GLU A 233 13.09 9.80 15.81
C GLU A 233 11.92 10.77 15.59
N LEU A 234 11.31 10.75 14.40
CA LEU A 234 10.24 11.67 14.06
C LEU A 234 9.08 11.54 15.04
N ARG A 235 8.63 12.67 15.57
CA ARG A 235 7.46 12.77 16.44
C ARG A 235 6.37 13.48 15.67
N LEU A 236 5.56 12.70 14.96
CA LEU A 236 4.39 13.23 14.29
C LEU A 236 3.39 13.72 15.33
N ALA A 237 2.99 14.98 15.24
CA ALA A 237 1.86 15.48 16.00
C ALA A 237 0.59 14.70 15.58
N ALA A 238 -0.23 14.30 16.55
CA ALA A 238 -1.48 13.60 16.28
C ALA A 238 -2.37 14.41 15.31
N GLY A 239 -3.04 13.73 14.37
CA GLY A 239 -3.99 14.37 13.46
C GLY A 239 -3.41 14.92 12.15
N CYS A 240 -2.36 14.29 11.61
CA CYS A 240 -1.94 14.56 10.23
C CYS A 240 -2.80 13.75 9.24
N ASP A 241 -3.40 14.41 8.25
CA ASP A 241 -4.33 13.76 7.31
C ASP A 241 -3.58 12.95 6.26
N VAL A 242 -2.46 13.48 5.75
CA VAL A 242 -1.63 12.81 4.74
C VAL A 242 -0.16 12.93 5.10
N LEU A 243 0.54 11.82 4.94
CA LEU A 243 1.98 11.74 5.09
C LEU A 243 2.62 11.27 3.78
N THR A 244 3.69 11.93 3.35
CA THR A 244 4.42 11.61 2.12
C THR A 244 5.86 11.18 2.40
N LEU A 245 6.31 10.15 1.68
CA LEU A 245 7.71 9.74 1.56
C LEU A 245 8.00 9.57 0.07
N VAL A 246 8.63 10.56 -0.55
CA VAL A 246 8.93 10.53 -1.98
C VAL A 246 10.45 10.40 -2.16
N GLU A 247 10.90 9.25 -2.65
CA GLU A 247 12.34 8.91 -2.78
C GLU A 247 13.09 8.97 -1.44
N VAL A 248 12.60 8.21 -0.45
CA VAL A 248 13.15 8.22 0.92
C VAL A 248 13.56 6.82 1.37
N VAL A 249 12.70 5.83 1.15
CA VAL A 249 12.86 4.48 1.73
C VAL A 249 14.14 3.78 1.26
N GLU A 250 14.59 4.07 0.05
CA GLU A 250 15.82 3.56 -0.56
C GLU A 250 17.10 4.16 0.05
N HIS A 251 16.98 5.27 0.75
CA HIS A 251 18.09 5.96 1.41
C HIS A 251 18.15 5.67 2.92
N LEU A 252 17.21 4.90 3.45
CA LEU A 252 17.21 4.50 4.85
C LEU A 252 18.09 3.28 5.06
N ASP A 253 18.96 3.33 6.06
CA ASP A 253 19.68 2.15 6.50
C ASP A 253 18.68 1.09 7.01
N PRO A 254 18.98 -0.22 6.87
CA PRO A 254 18.05 -1.29 7.24
C PRO A 254 17.42 -1.16 8.63
N PRO A 255 18.15 -0.76 9.70
CA PRO A 255 17.55 -0.56 11.03
C PRO A 255 16.60 0.64 11.12
N GLU A 256 16.72 1.65 10.26
CA GLU A 256 15.77 2.77 10.19
C GLU A 256 14.51 2.37 9.45
N LEU A 257 14.66 1.68 8.31
CA LEU A 257 13.55 1.15 7.53
C LEU A 257 12.65 0.23 8.37
N GLN A 258 13.25 -0.64 9.19
CA GLN A 258 12.51 -1.52 10.12
C GLN A 258 11.67 -0.75 11.15
N ARG A 259 12.08 0.45 11.55
CA ARG A 259 11.36 1.28 12.53
C ARG A 259 10.32 2.20 11.89
N LEU A 260 10.43 2.44 10.59
CA LEU A 260 9.65 3.42 9.84
C LEU A 260 8.14 3.27 10.05
N GLY A 261 7.59 2.08 9.84
CA GLY A 261 6.15 1.83 9.95
C GLY A 261 5.60 2.16 11.34
N ALA A 262 6.31 1.75 12.39
CA ALA A 262 5.91 2.00 13.77
C ALA A 262 6.02 3.48 14.19
N VAL A 263 6.89 4.25 13.53
CA VAL A 263 6.97 5.70 13.76
C VAL A 263 5.83 6.43 13.04
N LEU A 264 5.60 6.11 11.77
CA LEU A 264 4.67 6.87 10.94
C LEU A 264 3.20 6.56 11.21
N LEU A 265 2.88 5.28 11.46
CA LEU A 265 1.51 4.83 11.70
C LEU A 265 1.15 4.85 13.19
N GLY A 266 2.04 5.39 14.04
CA GLY A 266 1.97 5.19 15.49
C GLY A 266 2.28 3.75 15.88
N ARG A 267 2.18 3.42 17.18
CA ARG A 267 2.44 2.07 17.74
C ARG A 267 1.47 1.00 17.20
N CYS A 268 1.51 0.69 15.91
CA CYS A 268 1.31 -0.68 15.42
C CYS A 268 2.61 -1.43 15.73
N LEU A 269 2.73 -1.88 16.98
CA LEU A 269 3.86 -2.69 17.44
C LEU A 269 3.83 -4.05 16.75
N ILE A 270 4.50 -4.16 15.59
CA ILE A 270 5.12 -5.43 15.19
C ILE A 270 6.49 -5.46 15.88
N THR A 271 6.52 -5.92 17.13
CA THR A 271 7.78 -6.13 17.84
C THR A 271 8.41 -7.42 17.35
N HIS A 272 9.44 -7.31 16.52
CA HIS A 272 10.40 -8.39 16.29
C HIS A 272 11.52 -8.27 17.33
N SER A 273 11.58 -9.21 18.25
CA SER A 273 12.80 -9.52 19.01
C SER A 273 13.26 -10.91 18.54
N TRP A 274 14.46 -10.95 17.97
CA TRP A 274 15.14 -12.12 17.42
C TRP A 274 15.35 -13.23 18.45
#